data_AF-A0AAP5BLS2-F1
#
_entry.id   AF-A0AAP5BLS2-F1
#
_cell.length_a   1.000
_cell.length_b   1.000
_cell.length_c   1.000
_cell.angle_alpha   90.00
_cell.angle_beta   90.00
_cell.angle_gamma   90.00
#
_symmetry.space_group_name_H-M   'P 1'
#
loop_
_entity.id
_entity.type
_entity.pdbx_description
1 polymer ?
#
loop_
_entity_poly.entity_id
_entity_poly.type
_entity_poly.pdbx_seq_one_letter_code
_entity_poly.pdbx_strand_id
1 'polypeptide(L)'
;MLTDEQRKLAKKGLDRGLMDTVIAEMIGAKHIDVYKYRHELGITKDDILNTRYDQWVRLLTSGRSLEAIAKIYNVKPDTILSTLYRKRAFSYVEVKKKAERARAVQFRRAMGITEKQTREERLVAWMKLTKEGVDVETIAAMYKLAPATVRNALRAHMDLQPDREDGGVFDW
;
A
#
# COMPACT_ATOMS: atom_id res chain seq x y z
N MET A 1 10.48 -41.89 -3.75
CA MET A 1 10.14 -41.25 -5.04
C MET A 1 8.80 -40.58 -4.90
N LEU A 2 8.67 -39.34 -5.39
CA LEU A 2 7.43 -38.57 -5.33
C LEU A 2 6.41 -39.09 -6.35
N THR A 3 5.14 -39.14 -5.96
CA THR A 3 4.02 -39.34 -6.90
C THR A 3 3.83 -38.14 -7.81
N ASP A 4 3.07 -38.27 -8.90
CA ASP A 4 2.80 -37.16 -9.82
C ASP A 4 2.10 -35.98 -9.13
N GLU A 5 1.20 -36.26 -8.20
CA GLU A 5 0.55 -35.23 -7.38
C GLU A 5 1.55 -34.53 -6.46
N GLN A 6 2.42 -35.29 -5.80
CA GLN A 6 3.48 -34.74 -4.96
C GLN A 6 4.48 -33.92 -5.76
N ARG A 7 4.81 -34.32 -7.00
CA ARG A 7 5.65 -33.53 -7.92
C ARG A 7 5.00 -32.21 -8.27
N LYS A 8 3.71 -32.18 -8.59
CA LYS A 8 2.96 -30.93 -8.83
C LYS A 8 2.96 -30.00 -7.62
N LEU A 9 2.72 -30.54 -6.42
CA LEU A 9 2.74 -29.77 -5.18
C LEU A 9 4.15 -29.27 -4.84
N ALA A 10 5.17 -30.12 -5.02
CA ALA A 10 6.56 -29.75 -4.81
C ALA A 10 6.98 -28.62 -5.75
N LYS A 11 6.66 -28.73 -7.05
CA LYS A 11 6.93 -27.67 -8.03
C LYS A 11 6.26 -26.35 -7.61
N LYS A 12 4.99 -26.37 -7.19
CA LYS A 12 4.30 -25.18 -6.69
C LYS A 12 4.95 -24.57 -5.45
N GLY A 13 5.52 -25.41 -4.57
CA GLY A 13 6.28 -24.96 -3.40
C GLY A 13 7.61 -24.31 -3.79
N LEU A 14 8.33 -24.92 -4.74
CA LEU A 14 9.59 -24.40 -5.29
C LEU A 14 9.38 -23.07 -6.02
N ASP A 15 8.32 -22.95 -6.82
CA ASP A 15 7.91 -21.73 -7.52
C ASP A 15 7.55 -20.58 -6.53
N ARG A 16 7.29 -20.93 -5.25
CA ARG A 16 7.06 -20.00 -4.15
C ARG A 16 8.31 -19.77 -3.29
N GLY A 17 9.45 -20.39 -3.61
CA GLY A 17 10.68 -20.25 -2.84
C GLY A 17 10.64 -20.96 -1.48
N LEU A 18 9.81 -21.98 -1.28
CA LEU A 18 9.84 -22.81 -0.07
C LEU A 18 11.08 -23.72 -0.05
N MET A 19 11.60 -24.02 1.14
CA MET A 19 12.71 -24.99 1.28
C MET A 19 12.21 -26.41 1.01
N ASP A 20 13.10 -27.26 0.50
CA ASP A 20 12.87 -28.70 0.30
C ASP A 20 12.29 -29.37 1.56
N THR A 21 12.74 -28.98 2.76
CA THR A 21 12.28 -29.54 4.05
C THR A 21 10.83 -29.18 4.35
N VAL A 22 10.46 -27.91 4.14
CA VAL A 22 9.10 -27.42 4.35
C VAL A 22 8.14 -28.05 3.35
N ILE A 23 8.56 -28.15 2.09
CA ILE A 23 7.77 -28.81 1.04
C ILE A 23 7.54 -30.28 1.38
N ALA A 24 8.58 -30.99 1.81
CA ALA A 24 8.51 -32.39 2.20
C ALA A 24 7.52 -32.62 3.35
N GLU A 25 7.55 -31.77 4.37
CA GLU A 25 6.59 -31.79 5.48
C GLU A 25 5.15 -31.55 4.99
N MET A 26 4.94 -30.56 4.12
CA MET A 26 3.61 -30.22 3.60
C MET A 26 2.96 -31.33 2.74
N ILE A 27 3.76 -32.10 2.01
CA ILE A 27 3.27 -33.13 1.08
C ILE A 27 3.40 -34.56 1.63
N GLY A 28 3.87 -34.71 2.88
CA GLY A 28 4.07 -36.01 3.54
C GLY A 28 5.13 -36.87 2.84
N ALA A 29 6.20 -36.27 2.33
CA ALA A 29 7.27 -36.96 1.62
C ALA A 29 8.63 -36.86 2.34
N LYS A 30 9.61 -37.65 1.89
CA LYS A 30 10.98 -37.54 2.38
C LYS A 30 11.66 -36.32 1.76
N HIS A 31 12.38 -35.54 2.57
CA HIS A 31 13.19 -34.41 2.11
C HIS A 31 14.09 -34.74 0.91
N ILE A 32 14.72 -35.92 0.94
CA ILE A 32 15.63 -36.36 -0.13
C ILE A 32 14.94 -36.53 -1.48
N ASP A 33 13.65 -36.89 -1.50
CA ASP A 33 12.89 -37.05 -2.73
C ASP A 33 12.56 -35.69 -3.35
N VAL A 34 12.26 -34.67 -2.52
CA VAL A 34 12.06 -33.28 -2.97
C VAL A 34 13.36 -32.67 -3.48
N TYR A 35 14.47 -32.90 -2.77
CA TYR A 35 15.80 -32.47 -3.19
C TYR A 35 16.17 -33.04 -4.57
N LYS A 36 15.99 -34.35 -4.78
CA LYS A 36 16.26 -35.00 -6.07
C LYS A 36 15.40 -34.40 -7.17
N TYR A 37 14.11 -34.22 -6.92
CA TYR A 37 13.20 -33.62 -7.89
C TYR A 37 13.59 -32.17 -8.24
N ARG A 38 13.99 -31.37 -7.25
CA ARG A 38 14.51 -30.02 -7.51
C ARG A 38 15.74 -30.04 -8.41
N HIS A 39 16.67 -30.97 -8.18
CA HIS A 39 17.86 -31.14 -9.01
C HIS A 39 17.54 -31.63 -10.42
N GLU A 40 16.54 -32.51 -10.59
CA GLU A 40 16.03 -32.92 -11.90
C GLU A 40 15.50 -31.71 -12.71
N LEU A 41 14.93 -30.71 -12.02
CA LEU A 41 14.45 -29.46 -12.64
C LEU A 41 15.56 -28.43 -12.90
N GLY A 42 16.80 -28.71 -12.49
CA GLY A 42 17.92 -27.76 -12.61
C GLY A 42 17.82 -26.54 -11.71
N ILE A 43 16.93 -26.54 -10.70
CA ILE A 43 16.73 -25.41 -9.80
C ILE A 43 17.80 -25.45 -8.72
N THR A 44 18.61 -24.40 -8.60
CA THR A 44 19.64 -24.31 -7.56
C THR A 44 19.06 -23.84 -6.22
N LYS A 45 19.86 -23.97 -5.15
CA LYS A 45 19.51 -23.42 -3.84
C LYS A 45 19.38 -21.90 -3.88
N ASP A 46 20.24 -21.23 -4.65
CA ASP A 46 20.22 -19.77 -4.77
C ASP A 46 18.99 -19.29 -5.53
N ASP A 47 18.51 -20.05 -6.52
CA ASP A 47 17.24 -19.76 -7.22
C ASP A 47 16.05 -19.77 -6.26
N ILE A 48 16.00 -20.75 -5.34
CA ILE A 48 14.96 -20.80 -4.29
C ILE A 48 15.05 -19.57 -3.40
N LEU A 49 16.25 -19.20 -2.96
CA LEU A 49 16.44 -18.05 -2.07
C LEU A 49 16.03 -16.74 -2.75
N ASN A 50 16.42 -16.54 -4.01
CA ASN A 50 16.00 -15.37 -4.78
C ASN A 50 14.49 -15.35 -4.98
N THR A 51 13.90 -16.47 -5.39
CA THR A 51 12.43 -16.62 -5.53
C THR A 51 11.73 -16.29 -4.22
N ARG A 52 12.25 -16.78 -3.08
CA ARG A 52 11.71 -16.49 -1.75
C ARG A 52 11.70 -15.01 -1.45
N TYR A 53 12.80 -14.31 -1.69
CA TYR A 53 12.89 -12.87 -1.42
C TYR A 53 11.89 -12.10 -2.26
N ASP A 54 11.75 -12.45 -3.53
CA ASP A 54 10.81 -11.79 -4.45
C ASP A 54 9.36 -12.07 -4.02
N GLN A 55 9.06 -13.29 -3.56
CA GLN A 55 7.75 -13.63 -3.00
C GLN A 55 7.46 -12.89 -1.69
N TRP A 56 8.44 -12.72 -0.80
CA TRP A 56 8.26 -11.92 0.41
C TRP A 56 7.90 -10.48 0.06
N VAL A 57 8.64 -9.85 -0.87
CA VAL A 57 8.33 -8.50 -1.37
C VAL A 57 6.92 -8.43 -1.93
N ARG A 58 6.54 -9.40 -2.78
CA ARG A 58 5.20 -9.46 -3.38
C ARG A 58 4.10 -9.56 -2.33
N LEU A 59 4.25 -10.45 -1.34
CA LEU A 59 3.26 -10.68 -0.29
C LEU A 59 3.11 -9.48 0.65
N LEU A 60 4.23 -8.85 1.03
CA LEU A 60 4.20 -7.62 1.83
C LEU A 60 3.56 -6.47 1.06
N THR A 61 3.85 -6.34 -0.24
CA THR A 61 3.28 -5.30 -1.10
C THR A 61 1.78 -5.52 -1.34
N SER A 62 1.32 -6.78 -1.38
CA SER A 62 -0.12 -7.10 -1.41
C SER A 62 -0.82 -6.91 -0.06
N GLY A 63 -0.10 -6.49 0.99
CA GLY A 63 -0.66 -6.19 2.30
C GLY A 63 -0.80 -7.38 3.23
N ARG A 64 -0.13 -8.50 2.95
CA ARG A 64 -0.10 -9.65 3.87
C ARG A 64 0.76 -9.31 5.09
N SER A 65 0.33 -9.75 6.27
CA SER A 65 1.08 -9.48 7.50
C SER A 65 2.42 -10.20 7.54
N LEU A 66 3.39 -9.60 8.20
CA LEU A 66 4.73 -10.13 8.33
C LEU A 66 4.72 -11.48 9.07
N GLU A 67 3.86 -11.62 10.08
CA GLU A 67 3.67 -12.81 10.90
C GLU A 67 3.11 -13.97 10.08
N ALA A 68 2.17 -13.69 9.16
CA ALA A 68 1.62 -14.70 8.28
C ALA A 68 2.66 -15.21 7.29
N ILE A 69 3.53 -14.34 6.77
CA ILE A 69 4.62 -14.73 5.88
C ILE A 69 5.66 -15.53 6.66
N ALA A 70 6.06 -15.05 7.84
CA ALA A 70 6.97 -15.73 8.76
C ALA A 70 6.55 -17.18 9.04
N LYS A 71 5.25 -17.38 9.34
CA LYS A 71 4.68 -18.71 9.56
C LYS A 71 4.78 -19.63 8.34
N ILE A 72 4.51 -19.13 7.14
CA ILE A 72 4.54 -19.93 5.91
C ILE A 72 5.94 -20.42 5.57
N TYR A 73 6.94 -19.55 5.76
CA TYR A 73 8.33 -19.86 5.43
C TYR A 73 9.11 -20.45 6.61
N ASN A 74 8.46 -20.62 7.77
CA ASN A 74 9.06 -21.04 9.03
C ASN A 74 10.32 -20.24 9.40
N VAL A 75 10.20 -18.91 9.36
CA VAL A 75 11.27 -17.98 9.73
C VAL A 75 10.75 -16.94 10.71
N LYS A 76 11.65 -16.26 11.44
CA LYS A 76 11.24 -15.14 12.30
C LYS A 76 10.87 -13.91 11.46
N PRO A 77 9.87 -13.11 11.88
CA PRO A 77 9.52 -11.84 11.24
C PRO A 77 10.72 -10.92 10.99
N ASP A 78 11.60 -10.76 11.99
CA ASP A 78 12.79 -9.92 11.89
C ASP A 78 13.79 -10.40 10.85
N THR A 79 13.87 -11.71 10.63
CA THR A 79 14.71 -12.30 9.59
C THR A 79 14.26 -11.88 8.21
N ILE A 80 12.95 -11.77 7.97
CA ILE A 80 12.40 -11.30 6.69
C ILE A 80 12.83 -9.86 6.45
N LEU A 81 12.58 -8.96 7.41
CA LEU A 81 12.89 -7.54 7.27
C LEU A 81 14.39 -7.29 7.08
N SER A 82 15.23 -7.86 7.94
CA SER A 82 16.69 -7.71 7.87
C SER A 82 17.27 -8.26 6.56
N THR A 83 16.75 -9.38 6.07
CA THR A 83 17.21 -9.98 4.81
C THR A 83 16.78 -9.14 3.62
N LEU A 84 15.52 -8.70 3.57
CA LEU A 84 15.00 -7.90 2.47
C LEU A 84 15.68 -6.53 2.39
N TYR A 85 16.00 -5.91 3.53
CA TYR A 85 16.78 -4.69 3.58
C TYR A 85 18.15 -4.87 2.91
N ARG A 86 18.88 -5.96 3.26
CA ARG A 86 20.22 -6.23 2.73
C ARG A 86 20.23 -6.72 1.28
N LYS A 87 19.26 -7.52 0.87
CA LYS A 87 19.28 -8.26 -0.41
C LYS A 87 18.42 -7.63 -1.52
N ARG A 88 17.49 -6.74 -1.16
CA ARG A 88 16.55 -6.12 -2.10
C ARG A 88 16.39 -4.61 -1.89
N ALA A 89 17.19 -3.99 -1.00
CA ALA A 89 17.04 -2.59 -0.61
C ALA A 89 15.59 -2.22 -0.25
N PHE A 90 14.86 -3.18 0.33
CA PHE A 90 13.43 -3.06 0.53
C PHE A 90 13.14 -2.29 1.83
N SER A 91 12.39 -1.20 1.73
CA SER A 91 11.91 -0.42 2.87
C SER A 91 10.47 -0.77 3.22
N TYR A 92 10.30 -1.51 4.33
CA TYR A 92 8.97 -1.91 4.82
C TYR A 92 8.09 -0.71 5.18
N VAL A 93 8.69 0.35 5.74
CA VAL A 93 7.98 1.59 6.11
C VAL A 93 7.38 2.26 4.88
N GLU A 94 8.14 2.35 3.78
CA GLU A 94 7.68 2.95 2.53
C GLU A 94 6.54 2.14 1.90
N VAL A 95 6.66 0.81 1.89
CA VAL A 95 5.62 -0.06 1.35
C VAL A 95 4.33 0.04 2.16
N LYS A 96 4.42 0.07 3.50
CA LYS A 96 3.24 0.26 4.35
C LYS A 96 2.57 1.62 4.09
N LYS A 97 3.35 2.70 4.00
CA LYS A 97 2.85 4.05 3.67
C LYS A 97 2.17 4.09 2.30
N LYS A 98 2.72 3.38 1.30
CA LYS A 98 2.13 3.26 -0.03
C LYS A 98 0.82 2.46 0.00
N ALA A 99 0.77 1.36 0.75
CA ALA A 99 -0.43 0.55 0.92
C ALA A 99 -1.55 1.33 1.65
N GLU A 100 -1.22 2.10 2.69
CA GLU A 100 -2.17 2.98 3.38
C GLU A 100 -2.73 4.05 2.46
N ARG A 101 -1.89 4.71 1.66
CA ARG A 101 -2.33 5.67 0.64
C ARG A 101 -3.25 5.02 -0.39
N ALA A 102 -2.91 3.81 -0.87
CA ALA A 102 -3.73 3.09 -1.85
C ALA A 102 -5.11 2.74 -1.27
N ARG A 103 -5.19 2.27 -0.02
CA ARG A 103 -6.47 2.02 0.67
C ARG A 103 -7.27 3.30 0.87
N ALA A 104 -6.62 4.40 1.26
CA ALA A 104 -7.29 5.70 1.41
C ALA A 104 -7.86 6.21 0.08
N VAL A 105 -7.16 5.98 -1.05
CA VAL A 105 -7.69 6.29 -2.39
C VAL A 105 -8.89 5.40 -2.74
N GLN A 106 -8.79 4.09 -2.50
CA GLN A 106 -9.89 3.16 -2.77
C GLN A 106 -11.13 3.45 -1.92
N PHE A 107 -10.93 3.76 -0.64
CA PHE A 107 -12.00 4.15 0.28
C PHE A 107 -12.70 5.43 -0.18
N ARG A 108 -11.93 6.46 -0.57
CA ARG A 108 -12.50 7.70 -1.13
C ARG A 108 -13.34 7.43 -2.39
N ARG A 109 -12.84 6.59 -3.30
CA ARG A 109 -13.60 6.17 -4.49
C ARG A 109 -14.88 5.41 -4.13
N ALA A 110 -14.81 4.49 -3.17
CA ALA A 110 -15.96 3.70 -2.72
C ALA A 110 -17.04 4.56 -2.03
N MET A 111 -16.63 5.63 -1.36
CA MET A 111 -17.53 6.61 -0.74
C MET A 111 -18.08 7.66 -1.72
N GLY A 112 -17.69 7.61 -3.01
CA GLY A 112 -18.08 8.62 -4.01
C GLY A 112 -17.48 10.00 -3.79
N ILE A 113 -16.56 10.15 -2.82
CA ILE A 113 -15.94 11.43 -2.47
C ILE A 113 -14.77 11.67 -3.42
N THR A 114 -14.98 12.58 -4.37
CA THR A 114 -13.91 13.00 -5.29
C THR A 114 -12.94 13.96 -4.59
N GLU A 115 -11.65 13.96 -4.99
CA GLU A 115 -10.68 14.93 -4.44
C GLU A 115 -11.10 16.39 -4.66
N LYS A 116 -11.94 16.62 -5.67
CA LYS A 116 -12.56 17.92 -5.95
C LYS A 116 -13.57 18.29 -4.85
N GLN A 117 -14.51 17.40 -4.51
CA GLN A 117 -15.48 17.64 -3.45
C GLN A 117 -14.83 17.86 -2.08
N THR A 118 -13.80 17.09 -1.72
CA THR A 118 -13.11 17.30 -0.43
C THR A 118 -12.39 18.65 -0.37
N ARG A 119 -11.91 19.16 -1.53
CA ARG A 119 -11.32 20.50 -1.60
C ARG A 119 -12.39 21.58 -1.50
N GLU A 120 -13.53 21.38 -2.17
CA GLU A 120 -14.67 22.29 -2.13
C GLU A 120 -15.28 22.39 -0.72
N GLU A 121 -15.55 21.26 -0.05
CA GLU A 121 -16.03 21.22 1.34
C GLU A 121 -15.07 21.90 2.30
N ARG A 122 -13.76 21.65 2.12
CA ARG A 122 -12.72 22.27 2.94
C ARG A 122 -12.67 23.77 2.73
N LEU A 123 -12.81 24.23 1.49
CA LEU A 123 -12.84 25.64 1.15
C LEU A 123 -14.10 26.32 1.71
N VAL A 124 -15.26 25.67 1.66
CA VAL A 124 -16.50 26.15 2.30
C VAL A 124 -16.32 26.28 3.81
N ALA A 125 -15.68 25.30 4.46
CA ALA A 125 -15.37 25.38 5.88
C ALA A 125 -14.42 26.55 6.21
N TRP A 126 -13.37 26.76 5.40
CA TRP A 126 -12.46 27.88 5.58
C TRP A 126 -13.16 29.24 5.40
N MET A 127 -14.02 29.38 4.40
CA MET A 127 -14.82 30.59 4.20
C MET A 127 -15.72 30.89 5.40
N LYS A 128 -16.36 29.86 5.97
CA LYS A 128 -17.21 30.01 7.15
C LYS A 128 -16.40 30.51 8.35
N LEU A 129 -15.25 29.91 8.62
CA LEU A 129 -14.36 30.31 9.71
C LEU A 129 -13.86 31.76 9.54
N THR A 130 -13.50 32.16 8.31
CA THR A 130 -13.12 33.56 8.06
C THR A 130 -14.28 34.54 8.25
N LYS A 131 -15.52 34.15 7.89
CA LYS A 131 -16.72 34.97 8.16
C LYS A 131 -17.02 35.09 9.65
N GLU A 132 -16.65 34.07 10.44
CA GLU A 132 -16.74 34.07 11.91
C GLU A 132 -15.56 34.82 12.57
N GLY A 133 -14.68 35.45 11.78
CA GLY A 133 -13.59 36.29 12.29
C GLY A 133 -12.31 35.53 12.64
N VAL A 134 -12.21 34.24 12.31
CA VAL A 134 -10.98 33.46 12.48
C VAL A 134 -9.95 33.85 11.42
N ASP A 135 -8.73 34.17 11.84
CA ASP A 135 -7.66 34.56 10.93
C ASP A 135 -7.10 33.36 10.13
N VAL A 136 -6.45 33.70 9.01
CA VAL A 136 -5.90 32.72 8.06
C VAL A 136 -4.82 31.86 8.72
N GLU A 137 -4.06 32.46 9.63
CA GLU A 137 -2.99 31.87 10.39
C GLU A 137 -3.52 30.78 11.34
N THR A 138 -4.62 31.03 12.05
CA THR A 138 -5.28 30.05 12.91
C THR A 138 -5.92 28.93 12.10
N ILE A 139 -6.58 29.24 10.98
CA ILE A 139 -7.12 28.21 10.08
C ILE A 139 -5.98 27.33 9.54
N ALA A 140 -4.87 27.93 9.11
CA ALA A 140 -3.72 27.19 8.62
C ALA A 140 -3.11 26.27 9.69
N ALA A 141 -3.04 26.74 10.95
CA ALA A 141 -2.59 25.94 12.08
C ALA A 141 -3.53 24.75 12.37
N MET A 142 -4.84 24.96 12.37
CA MET A 142 -5.84 23.90 12.60
C MET A 142 -5.73 22.76 11.57
N TYR A 143 -5.49 23.11 10.31
CA TYR A 143 -5.40 22.14 9.21
C TYR A 143 -3.96 21.70 8.89
N LYS A 144 -2.96 22.18 9.64
CA LYS A 144 -1.52 21.90 9.43
C LYS A 144 -1.05 22.21 8.01
N LEU A 145 -1.44 23.38 7.50
CA LEU A 145 -1.08 23.88 6.17
C LEU A 145 -0.27 25.16 6.28
N ALA A 146 0.37 25.56 5.18
CA ALA A 146 0.98 26.89 5.10
C ALA A 146 -0.13 27.96 4.97
N PRO A 147 0.00 29.12 5.66
CA PRO A 147 -0.97 30.22 5.53
C PRO A 147 -1.17 30.69 4.08
N ALA A 148 -0.11 30.66 3.27
CA ALA A 148 -0.17 30.99 1.85
C ALA A 148 -1.14 30.07 1.07
N THR A 149 -1.22 28.79 1.42
CA THR A 149 -2.14 27.82 0.78
C THR A 149 -3.59 28.18 1.04
N VAL A 150 -3.92 28.55 2.28
CA VAL A 150 -5.27 28.95 2.68
C VAL A 150 -5.64 30.28 2.02
N ARG A 151 -4.71 31.26 2.05
CA ARG A 151 -4.91 32.59 1.45
C ARG A 151 -5.14 32.53 -0.06
N ASN A 152 -4.32 31.75 -0.78
CA ASN A 152 -4.44 31.60 -2.23
C ASN A 152 -5.73 30.87 -2.62
N ALA A 153 -6.15 29.87 -1.84
CA ALA A 153 -7.40 29.16 -2.09
C ALA A 153 -8.62 30.06 -1.89
N LEU A 154 -8.64 30.86 -0.81
CA LEU A 154 -9.72 31.81 -0.55
C LEU A 154 -9.77 32.92 -1.61
N ARG A 155 -8.62 33.50 -1.99
CA ARG A 155 -8.55 34.52 -3.07
C ARG A 155 -9.05 33.98 -4.40
N ALA A 156 -8.55 32.82 -4.83
CA ALA A 156 -8.96 32.21 -6.09
C ALA A 156 -10.48 31.95 -6.17
N HIS A 157 -11.15 31.71 -5.04
CA HIS A 157 -12.60 31.54 -5.00
C HIS A 157 -13.37 32.86 -4.90
N MET A 158 -12.80 33.89 -4.25
CA MET A 158 -13.38 35.25 -4.25
C MET A 158 -13.31 35.90 -5.63
N ASP A 159 -12.23 35.66 -6.37
CA ASP A 159 -12.04 36.16 -7.75
C ASP A 159 -12.95 35.45 -8.79
N LEU A 160 -13.60 34.35 -8.41
CA LEU A 160 -14.52 33.56 -9.26
C LEU A 160 -16.00 33.83 -9.01
N GLN A 161 -16.37 34.74 -8.10
CA GLN A 161 -17.72 35.28 -8.01
C GLN A 161 -17.78 36.64 -8.71
N PRO A 162 -18.15 36.72 -10.01
CA PRO A 162 -18.63 37.98 -10.55
C PRO A 162 -19.93 38.32 -9.83
N ASP A 163 -20.10 39.60 -9.51
CA ASP A 163 -21.24 40.18 -8.82
C ASP A 163 -22.57 39.54 -9.25
N ARG A 164 -23.28 38.92 -8.30
CA ARG A 164 -24.73 38.85 -8.39
C ARG A 164 -25.30 40.20 -7.96
N GLU A 165 -25.13 41.19 -8.83
CA GLU A 165 -26.04 42.32 -8.90
C GLU A 165 -27.16 41.94 -9.89
N ASP A 166 -28.24 41.36 -9.37
CA ASP A 166 -29.53 41.32 -10.07
C ASP A 166 -30.59 41.73 -9.06
N GLY A 167 -30.84 43.04 -9.00
CA GLY A 167 -31.83 43.67 -8.15
C GLY A 167 -32.18 45.08 -8.60
N GLY A 168 -32.01 45.40 -9.89
CA GLY A 168 -32.55 46.60 -10.49
C GLY A 168 -33.99 46.35 -10.95
N VAL A 169 -34.96 46.61 -10.07
CA VAL A 169 -36.35 46.75 -10.48
C VAL A 169 -36.48 48.11 -11.19
N PHE A 170 -36.57 48.06 -12.52
CA PHE A 170 -37.05 49.17 -13.35
C PHE A 170 -38.46 48.80 -13.79
N ASP A 171 -39.46 49.59 -13.39
CA ASP A 171 -40.79 49.58 -14.00
C ASP A 171 -41.10 51.03 -14.42
N TRP A 172 -41.75 51.15 -15.57
CA TRP A 172 -41.98 52.33 -16.40
C TRP A 172 -43.28 53.06 -16.02
#